data_AF-A0A952RRS1-F1
#
_entry.id   AF-A0A952RRS1-F1
#
_cell.length_a   1.000
_cell.length_b   1.000
_cell.length_c   1.000
_cell.angle_alpha   90.00
_cell.angle_beta   90.00
_cell.angle_gamma   90.00
#
_symmetry.space_group_name_H-M   'P 1'
#
loop_
_entity.id
_entity.type
_entity.pdbx_description
1 polymer ?
#
loop_
_entity_poly.entity_id
_entity_poly.type
_entity_poly.pdbx_seq_one_letter_code
_entity_poly.pdbx_strand_id
1 'polypeptide(L)'
;MRSVSIGLAVAGLALVACNRDRSGDGTAVRDPNEQDQAGSATLTGASYVSNESAIDRIVAARCAREVTCSNLGPDRRYPTGDNCIREVRHKLVDEMKPSECPHGIDGKELDECLDAIRNESCTNALDTIARLTHCRTSQLCLK
;
A
#
# COMPACT_ATOMS: atom_id res chain seq x y z
N MET A 1 -14.92 -38.15 -43.54
CA MET A 1 -15.55 -39.43 -43.17
C MET A 1 -15.59 -39.52 -41.65
N ARG A 2 -16.80 -39.61 -41.07
CA ARG A 2 -17.15 -40.09 -39.70
C ARG A 2 -16.59 -39.30 -38.50
N SER A 3 -17.25 -39.09 -37.35
CA SER A 3 -18.63 -39.09 -36.85
C SER A 3 -18.54 -38.95 -35.32
N VAL A 4 -19.37 -38.07 -34.70
CA VAL A 4 -20.13 -38.25 -33.43
C VAL A 4 -19.33 -38.33 -32.10
N SER A 5 -19.60 -37.56 -31.02
CA SER A 5 -20.74 -37.68 -30.06
C SER A 5 -20.75 -36.45 -29.13
N ILE A 6 -21.81 -35.64 -28.99
CA ILE A 6 -23.01 -35.77 -28.13
C ILE A 6 -22.70 -35.86 -26.61
N GLY A 7 -22.73 -34.67 -25.97
CA GLY A 7 -23.59 -34.30 -24.83
C GLY A 7 -23.52 -35.06 -23.50
N LEU A 8 -23.26 -34.32 -22.42
CA LEU A 8 -24.06 -34.43 -21.19
C LEU A 8 -23.98 -33.12 -20.38
N ALA A 9 -25.12 -32.45 -20.26
CA ALA A 9 -25.35 -31.36 -19.32
C ALA A 9 -25.52 -31.95 -17.92
N VAL A 10 -24.84 -31.37 -16.92
CA VAL A 10 -25.22 -31.53 -15.51
C VAL A 10 -25.24 -30.16 -14.86
N ALA A 11 -26.46 -29.67 -14.64
CA ALA A 11 -26.76 -28.55 -13.77
C ALA A 11 -26.50 -28.96 -12.31
N GLY A 12 -25.87 -28.07 -11.54
CA GLY A 12 -25.61 -28.28 -10.12
C GLY A 12 -25.39 -26.95 -9.40
N LEU A 13 -26.41 -26.09 -9.37
CA LEU A 13 -26.47 -24.94 -8.47
C LEU A 13 -26.89 -25.44 -7.08
N ALA A 14 -25.90 -25.79 -6.25
CA ALA A 14 -26.13 -26.02 -4.83
C ALA A 14 -26.07 -24.67 -4.10
N LEU A 15 -27.24 -24.15 -3.72
CA LEU A 15 -27.36 -23.07 -2.74
C LEU A 15 -26.93 -23.63 -1.38
N VAL A 16 -25.70 -23.31 -0.96
CA VAL A 16 -25.28 -23.51 0.43
C VAL A 16 -26.02 -22.48 1.29
N ALA A 17 -27.13 -22.91 1.87
CA ALA A 17 -27.80 -22.20 2.94
C ALA A 17 -26.91 -22.25 4.19
N CYS A 18 -26.36 -21.11 4.60
CA CYS A 18 -25.68 -20.99 5.88
C CYS A 18 -26.68 -21.18 7.02
N ASN A 19 -26.62 -22.34 7.65
CA ASN A 19 -27.20 -22.60 8.96
C ASN A 19 -26.46 -21.70 9.96
N ARG A 20 -27.11 -20.67 10.52
CA ARG A 20 -26.53 -19.87 11.60
C ARG A 20 -27.42 -19.99 12.83
N ASP A 21 -27.14 -21.02 13.63
CA ASP A 21 -27.71 -21.16 14.96
C ASP A 21 -26.64 -21.41 16.02
N ARG A 22 -26.74 -20.55 17.04
CA ARG A 22 -26.24 -20.59 18.42
C ARG A 22 -24.86 -20.03 18.82
N SER A 23 -25.00 -18.95 19.59
CA SER A 23 -24.51 -18.81 20.98
C SER A 23 -23.01 -18.65 21.17
N GLY A 24 -22.58 -17.39 21.07
CA GLY A 24 -21.53 -16.85 21.94
C GLY A 24 -22.20 -16.02 23.04
N ASP A 25 -22.55 -16.69 24.13
CA ASP A 25 -22.68 -16.07 25.45
C ASP A 25 -21.27 -15.67 25.88
N GLY A 26 -21.05 -14.38 26.00
CA GLY A 26 -19.78 -13.77 26.35
C GLY A 26 -20.10 -12.50 27.11
N THR A 27 -20.20 -12.66 28.42
CA THR A 27 -20.26 -11.60 29.43
C THR A 27 -19.39 -10.40 29.03
N ALA A 28 -20.05 -9.29 28.70
CA ALA A 28 -19.42 -8.00 28.50
C ALA A 28 -18.92 -7.48 29.86
N VAL A 29 -17.71 -7.89 30.24
CA VAL A 29 -16.85 -7.06 31.09
C VAL A 29 -16.45 -5.89 30.21
N ARG A 30 -17.00 -4.71 30.51
CA ARG A 30 -16.62 -3.43 29.91
C ARG A 30 -15.21 -3.09 30.38
N ASP A 31 -14.22 -3.35 29.55
CA ASP A 31 -12.92 -2.69 29.61
C ASP A 31 -13.06 -1.27 29.01
N PRO A 32 -12.85 -0.19 29.77
CA PRO A 32 -12.80 1.16 29.22
C PRO A 32 -11.38 1.44 28.71
N ASN A 33 -10.93 0.74 27.67
CA ASN A 33 -9.70 1.13 26.97
C ASN A 33 -9.73 0.78 25.47
N GLU A 34 -10.83 1.13 24.81
CA GLU A 34 -10.94 1.18 23.35
C GLU A 34 -11.66 2.49 23.00
N GLN A 35 -10.89 3.57 22.91
CA GLN A 35 -11.27 4.79 22.20
C GLN A 35 -10.32 4.98 21.01
N ASP A 36 -10.16 3.92 20.22
CA ASP A 36 -9.77 4.00 18.82
C ASP A 36 -11.04 3.96 17.97
N GLN A 37 -11.72 5.10 17.83
CA GLN A 37 -12.37 5.43 16.57
C GLN A 37 -12.68 6.93 16.54
N ALA A 38 -11.63 7.71 16.24
CA ALA A 38 -11.79 9.08 15.75
C ALA A 38 -12.57 9.02 14.42
N GLY A 39 -13.89 9.12 14.53
CA GLY A 39 -14.81 9.21 13.41
C GLY A 39 -14.65 10.56 12.70
N SER A 40 -14.17 10.48 11.46
CA SER A 40 -14.52 11.35 10.34
C SER A 40 -14.27 12.86 10.53
N ALA A 41 -13.00 13.25 10.50
CA ALA A 41 -12.66 14.52 9.88
C ALA A 41 -12.84 14.35 8.36
N THR A 42 -14.06 14.56 7.86
CA THR A 42 -14.30 14.73 6.42
C THR A 42 -13.76 16.10 6.02
N LEU A 43 -12.44 16.22 5.90
CA LEU A 43 -11.82 17.30 5.15
C LEU A 43 -12.05 17.01 3.67
N THR A 44 -13.08 17.64 3.13
CA THR A 44 -13.31 17.72 1.69
C THR A 44 -12.18 18.58 1.11
N GLY A 45 -11.05 17.95 0.76
CA GLY A 45 -9.91 18.63 0.15
C GLY A 45 -8.63 17.82 0.02
N ALA A 46 -8.27 17.02 1.04
CA ALA A 46 -7.11 16.13 1.01
C ALA A 46 -7.28 15.08 2.13
N SER A 47 -7.17 13.80 1.80
CA SER A 47 -7.17 12.75 2.81
C SER A 47 -5.85 12.86 3.60
N TYR A 48 -5.89 13.24 4.87
CA TYR A 48 -4.69 13.32 5.70
C TYR A 48 -4.00 11.95 5.82
N VAL A 49 -2.68 11.93 5.65
CA VAL A 49 -1.83 10.74 5.87
C VAL A 49 -0.66 11.12 6.79
N SER A 50 -0.35 10.27 7.76
CA SER A 50 0.83 10.48 8.62
C SER A 50 2.12 10.28 7.83
N ASN A 51 3.19 10.97 8.25
CA ASN A 51 4.51 10.84 7.63
C ASN A 51 4.98 9.38 7.56
N GLU A 52 4.88 8.64 8.68
CA GLU A 52 5.25 7.22 8.73
C GLU A 52 4.42 6.36 7.76
N SER A 53 3.09 6.55 7.72
CA SER A 53 2.25 5.80 6.77
C SER A 53 2.55 6.14 5.32
N ALA A 54 2.93 7.38 5.01
CA ALA A 54 3.37 7.77 3.67
C ALA A 54 4.70 7.11 3.30
N ILE A 55 5.68 7.13 4.21
CA ILE A 55 6.97 6.45 4.05
C ILE A 55 6.74 4.96 3.76
N ASP A 56 5.91 4.28 4.55
CA ASP A 56 5.61 2.85 4.38
C ASP A 56 5.07 2.53 2.97
N ARG A 57 4.10 3.32 2.50
CA ARG A 57 3.47 3.12 1.19
C ARG A 57 4.46 3.36 0.06
N ILE A 58 5.28 4.40 0.18
CA ILE A 58 6.31 4.74 -0.80
C ILE A 58 7.38 3.64 -0.86
N VAL A 59 7.84 3.15 0.29
CA VAL A 59 8.80 2.04 0.38
C VAL A 59 8.24 0.80 -0.30
N ALA A 60 6.99 0.45 0.00
CA ALA A 60 6.33 -0.71 -0.60
C ALA A 60 6.23 -0.57 -2.13
N ALA A 61 5.76 0.59 -2.62
CA ALA A 61 5.66 0.84 -4.05
C ALA A 61 7.02 0.78 -4.75
N ARG A 62 8.09 1.28 -4.11
CA ARG A 62 9.43 1.20 -4.68
C ARG A 62 9.99 -0.19 -4.71
N CYS A 63 9.93 -0.92 -3.60
CA CYS A 63 10.44 -2.29 -3.59
C CYS A 63 9.63 -3.21 -4.51
N ALA A 64 8.32 -2.96 -4.69
CA ALA A 64 7.54 -3.64 -5.71
C ALA A 64 8.05 -3.36 -7.13
N ARG A 65 8.39 -2.11 -7.45
CA ARG A 65 9.04 -1.77 -8.73
C ARG A 65 10.37 -2.49 -8.89
N GLU A 66 11.20 -2.59 -7.84
CA GLU A 66 12.48 -3.30 -7.93
C GLU A 66 12.32 -4.80 -8.23
N VAL A 67 11.22 -5.41 -7.77
CA VAL A 67 10.84 -6.78 -8.18
C VAL A 67 10.54 -6.80 -9.68
N THR A 68 9.67 -5.91 -10.16
CA THR A 68 9.32 -5.81 -11.59
C THR A 68 10.53 -5.57 -12.47
N CYS A 69 11.47 -4.75 -12.00
CA CYS A 69 12.72 -4.42 -12.69
C CYS A 69 13.81 -5.49 -12.54
N SER A 70 13.53 -6.62 -11.87
CA SER A 70 14.49 -7.71 -11.65
C SER A 70 15.78 -7.28 -10.93
N ASN A 71 15.67 -6.31 -10.03
CA ASN A 71 16.76 -5.74 -9.24
C ASN A 71 16.93 -6.42 -7.87
N LEU A 72 16.17 -7.48 -7.58
CA LEU A 72 16.33 -8.31 -6.38
C LEU A 72 17.12 -9.59 -6.68
N GLY A 73 18.06 -9.95 -5.80
CA GLY A 73 18.85 -11.17 -5.88
C GLY A 73 20.28 -10.97 -5.35
N PRO A 74 21.02 -12.06 -5.06
CA PRO A 74 22.31 -12.01 -4.36
C PRO A 74 23.34 -11.08 -5.01
N ASP A 75 23.34 -11.00 -6.35
CA ASP A 75 24.23 -10.15 -7.15
C ASP A 75 23.50 -9.01 -7.85
N ARG A 76 22.34 -8.60 -7.33
CA ARG A 76 21.54 -7.48 -7.84
C ARG A 76 21.66 -6.27 -6.92
N ARG A 77 21.01 -5.16 -7.30
CA ARG A 77 21.02 -3.91 -6.52
C ARG A 77 20.61 -4.12 -5.07
N TYR A 78 19.62 -4.98 -4.85
CA TYR A 78 19.16 -5.37 -3.52
C TYR A 78 19.27 -6.90 -3.37
N PRO A 79 20.03 -7.41 -2.39
CA PRO A 79 20.15 -8.85 -2.18
C PRO A 79 18.82 -9.56 -1.92
N THR A 80 17.92 -8.87 -1.19
CA THR A 80 16.58 -9.36 -0.82
C THR A 80 15.58 -8.22 -0.79
N GLY A 81 14.28 -8.55 -0.75
CA GLY A 81 13.22 -7.56 -0.54
C GLY A 81 13.38 -6.78 0.77
N ASP A 82 13.78 -7.44 1.86
CA ASP A 82 14.00 -6.78 3.15
C ASP A 82 15.15 -5.77 3.11
N ASN A 83 16.20 -6.06 2.35
CA ASN A 83 17.29 -5.11 2.15
C ASN A 83 16.81 -3.89 1.36
N CYS A 84 15.96 -4.08 0.34
CA CYS A 84 15.30 -2.96 -0.34
C CYS A 84 14.48 -2.12 0.65
N ILE A 85 13.60 -2.75 1.43
CA ILE A 85 12.73 -2.05 2.38
C ILE A 85 13.57 -1.24 3.37
N ARG A 86 14.61 -1.82 3.95
CA ARG A 86 15.49 -1.14 4.90
C ARG A 86 16.23 0.04 4.28
N GLU A 87 16.88 -0.16 3.15
CA GLU A 87 17.65 0.91 2.48
C GLU A 87 16.74 2.06 2.04
N VAL A 88 15.61 1.74 1.42
CA VAL A 88 14.65 2.75 0.93
C VAL A 88 14.02 3.51 2.08
N ARG A 89 13.58 2.80 3.14
CA ARG A 89 13.03 3.44 4.34
C ARG A 89 14.03 4.40 4.98
N HIS A 90 15.28 3.97 5.16
CA HIS A 90 16.30 4.81 5.78
C HIS A 90 16.44 6.16 5.07
N LYS A 91 16.41 6.17 3.73
CA LYS A 91 16.48 7.42 2.96
C LYS A 91 15.24 8.30 3.15
N LEU A 92 14.06 7.70 3.14
CA LEU A 92 12.80 8.44 3.20
C LEU A 92 12.51 9.02 4.57
N VAL A 93 12.95 8.37 5.66
CA VAL A 93 12.79 8.92 7.02
C VAL A 93 13.47 10.28 7.13
N ASP A 94 14.66 10.46 6.55
CA ASP A 94 15.35 11.75 6.57
C ASP A 94 14.66 12.81 5.69
N GLU A 95 14.13 12.40 4.53
CA GLU A 95 13.46 13.28 3.55
C GLU A 95 12.03 13.66 3.95
N MET A 96 11.32 12.81 4.72
CA MET A 96 9.90 12.97 5.06
C MET A 96 9.64 12.96 6.58
N LYS A 97 10.65 13.22 7.40
CA LYS A 97 10.49 13.38 8.85
C LYS A 97 9.45 14.46 9.17
N PRO A 98 8.84 14.42 10.37
CA PRO A 98 7.86 15.44 10.79
C PRO A 98 8.37 16.89 10.78
N SER A 99 9.69 17.13 10.81
CA SER A 99 10.22 18.49 10.67
C SER A 99 10.16 19.03 9.24
N GLU A 100 10.09 18.17 8.22
CA GLU A 100 9.92 18.56 6.82
C GLU A 100 8.45 18.74 6.46
N CYS A 101 7.58 17.85 6.94
CA CYS A 101 6.12 17.92 6.77
C CYS A 101 5.40 17.96 8.14
N PRO A 102 5.37 19.12 8.82
CA PRO A 102 4.82 19.24 10.18
C PRO A 102 3.31 19.03 10.26
N HIS A 103 2.60 19.29 9.16
CA HIS A 103 1.14 19.13 9.08
C HIS A 103 0.73 17.78 8.51
N GLY A 104 1.69 16.89 8.23
CA GLY A 104 1.47 15.60 7.59
C GLY A 104 1.47 15.67 6.07
N ILE A 105 0.97 14.60 5.46
CA ILE A 105 1.02 14.36 4.01
C ILE A 105 -0.37 14.44 3.40
N ASP A 106 -0.45 15.09 2.24
CA ASP A 106 -1.63 15.13 1.40
C ASP A 106 -1.80 13.77 0.71
N GLY A 107 -2.89 13.07 1.01
CA GLY A 107 -3.16 11.74 0.47
C GLY A 107 -3.35 11.71 -1.04
N LYS A 108 -3.89 12.78 -1.66
CA LYS A 108 -4.04 12.84 -3.12
C LYS A 108 -2.67 12.97 -3.78
N GLU A 109 -1.83 13.86 -3.29
CA GLU A 109 -0.48 14.06 -3.81
C GLU A 109 0.39 12.82 -3.56
N LEU A 110 0.18 12.13 -2.44
CA LEU A 110 0.79 10.83 -2.18
C LEU A 110 0.39 9.79 -3.23
N ASP A 111 -0.90 9.67 -3.57
CA ASP A 111 -1.36 8.73 -4.57
C ASP A 111 -0.75 9.03 -5.96
N GLU A 112 -0.68 10.30 -6.34
CA GLU A 112 0.01 10.72 -7.57
C GLU A 112 1.51 10.37 -7.54
N CYS A 113 2.18 10.55 -6.40
CA CYS A 113 3.53 10.06 -6.25
C CYS A 113 3.56 8.54 -6.50
N LEU A 114 2.76 7.76 -5.76
CA LEU A 114 2.75 6.29 -5.82
C LEU A 114 2.55 5.79 -7.25
N ASP A 115 1.71 6.46 -8.05
CA ASP A 115 1.54 6.14 -9.46
C ASP A 115 2.76 6.51 -10.31
N ALA A 116 3.39 7.65 -10.05
CA ALA A 116 4.64 8.01 -10.70
C ALA A 116 5.77 7.01 -10.37
N ILE A 117 5.78 6.43 -9.16
CA ILE A 117 6.70 5.33 -8.79
C ILE A 117 6.49 4.12 -9.69
N ARG A 118 5.24 3.67 -9.80
CA ARG A 118 4.88 2.45 -10.53
C ARG A 118 5.22 2.57 -12.02
N ASN A 119 5.12 3.78 -12.56
CA ASN A 119 5.39 4.08 -13.97
C ASN A 119 6.83 4.50 -14.27
N GLU A 120 7.70 4.57 -13.26
CA GLU A 120 9.10 4.94 -13.42
C GLU A 120 9.91 3.87 -14.18
N SER A 121 10.64 4.26 -15.23
CA SER A 121 11.50 3.36 -16.01
C SER A 121 12.57 2.68 -15.15
N CYS A 122 12.80 1.37 -15.34
CA CYS A 122 13.74 0.54 -14.56
C CYS A 122 15.22 0.96 -14.58
N THR A 123 15.61 1.90 -15.43
CA THR A 123 16.99 2.39 -15.54
C THR A 123 17.40 3.33 -14.40
N ASN A 124 16.45 3.84 -13.61
CA ASN A 124 16.73 4.77 -12.53
C ASN A 124 16.93 4.02 -11.22
N ALA A 125 18.08 4.25 -10.59
CA ALA A 125 18.34 3.87 -9.21
C ALA A 125 17.66 4.87 -8.27
N LEU A 126 17.20 4.41 -7.10
CA LEU A 126 16.60 5.29 -6.10
C LEU A 126 17.68 6.06 -5.33
N ASP A 127 18.29 7.06 -5.97
CA ASP A 127 19.20 8.00 -5.32
C ASP A 127 18.41 8.93 -4.38
N THR A 128 17.36 9.59 -4.88
CA THR A 128 16.40 10.39 -4.10
C THR A 128 15.00 10.35 -4.71
N ILE A 129 13.96 10.30 -3.87
CA ILE A 129 12.58 10.27 -4.37
C ILE A 129 12.12 11.61 -4.94
N ALA A 130 12.78 12.69 -4.52
CA ALA A 130 12.51 14.06 -4.98
C ALA A 130 12.76 14.27 -6.48
N ARG A 131 13.42 13.32 -7.17
CA ARG A 131 13.53 13.32 -8.64
C ARG A 131 12.17 13.20 -9.30
N LEU A 132 11.25 12.46 -8.69
CA LEU A 132 9.86 12.45 -9.13
C LEU A 132 9.18 13.73 -8.65
N THR A 133 8.72 14.53 -9.60
CA THR A 133 8.05 15.81 -9.31
C THR A 133 6.91 15.66 -8.29
N HIS A 134 6.05 14.65 -8.46
CA HIS A 134 4.92 14.37 -7.56
C HIS A 134 5.34 13.90 -6.17
N CYS A 135 6.59 13.51 -5.99
CA CYS A 135 7.08 12.93 -4.74
C CYS A 135 7.98 13.88 -3.94
N ARG A 136 8.07 15.14 -4.35
CA ARG A 136 8.77 16.17 -3.59
C ARG A 136 7.96 16.54 -2.37
N THR A 137 8.61 16.77 -1.24
CA THR A 137 7.98 17.27 -0.02
C THR A 137 7.17 18.55 -0.26
N SER A 138 7.62 19.44 -1.13
CA SER A 138 6.87 20.64 -1.52
C SER A 138 5.49 20.38 -2.15
N GLN A 139 5.28 19.18 -2.70
CA GLN A 139 3.99 18.71 -3.24
C GLN A 139 3.26 17.84 -2.23
N LEU A 140 3.98 16.92 -1.58
CA LEU A 140 3.40 15.94 -0.66
C LEU A 140 2.94 16.54 0.68
N CYS A 141 3.65 17.53 1.23
CA CYS A 141 3.31 18.06 2.54
C CYS A 141 2.01 18.89 2.47
N LEU A 142 1.16 18.71 3.48
CA LEU A 142 0.06 19.63 3.74
C LEU A 142 0.63 21.02 4.12
N LYS A 143 0.00 22.08 3.61
CA LYS A 143 0.37 23.47 3.87
C LYS A 143 -0.34 24.03 5.10
#